data_AF-A0A662F6T5-F1
#
_entry.id   AF-A0A662F6T5-F1
#
_cell.length_a   1.000
_cell.length_b   1.000
_cell.length_c   1.000
_cell.angle_alpha   90.00
_cell.angle_beta   90.00
_cell.angle_gamma   90.00
#
_symmetry.space_group_name_H-M   'P 1'
#
loop_
_entity.id
_entity.type
_entity.pdbx_description
1 polymer ?
#
loop_
_entity_poly.entity_id
_entity_poly.type
_entity_poly.pdbx_seq_one_letter_code
_entity_poly.pdbx_strand_id
1 'polypeptide(L)'
;MKVTEIYVERLLSDPISYSNRRLGVKVIIGEGEDWKEAFFKYASEIETLLEEAKIVKDKEQIEKRIKELEEVKKQLQELEKEIKMLEKKGILTKIIELVRKSVREAEDYDP
;
A
#
# COMPACT_ATOMS: atom_id res chain seq x y z
N MET A 1 34.78 14.60 37.85
CA MET A 1 33.85 13.91 36.95
C MET A 1 32.43 13.96 37.49
N LYS A 2 31.82 15.15 37.42
CA LYS A 2 30.37 15.33 37.45
C LYS A 2 29.84 15.06 36.04
N VAL A 3 29.19 13.92 35.87
CA VAL A 3 28.47 13.58 34.65
C VAL A 3 27.04 14.07 34.83
N THR A 4 26.52 14.83 33.86
CA THR A 4 25.12 15.28 33.87
C THR A 4 24.34 14.44 32.86
N GLU A 5 23.28 13.78 33.31
CA GLU A 5 22.38 13.03 32.45
C GLU A 5 21.17 13.89 32.09
N ILE A 6 20.88 14.01 30.78
CA ILE A 6 19.69 14.68 30.29
C ILE A 6 18.81 13.67 29.57
N TYR A 7 17.52 13.72 29.88
CA TYR A 7 16.48 12.99 29.18
C TYR A 7 15.68 13.99 28.36
N VAL A 8 15.73 13.85 27.04
CA VAL A 8 14.89 14.62 26.13
C VAL A 8 13.80 13.69 25.63
N GLU A 9 12.56 13.93 26.04
CA GLU A 9 11.40 13.14 25.61
C GLU A 9 10.43 14.00 24.82
N ARG A 10 9.84 13.43 23.78
CA ARG A 10 8.74 14.03 23.04
C ARG A 10 7.62 13.02 22.84
N LEU A 11 6.39 13.49 23.00
CA LEU A 11 5.20 12.70 22.78
C LEU A 11 4.88 12.69 21.29
N LEU A 12 4.88 11.49 20.71
CA LEU A 12 4.27 11.26 19.42
C LEU A 12 2.81 10.88 19.66
N SER A 13 1.92 11.85 19.47
CA SER A 13 0.48 11.59 19.39
C SER A 13 0.12 11.28 17.95
N ASP A 14 -0.34 10.05 17.70
CA ASP A 14 -0.94 9.67 16.44
C ASP A 14 -2.40 10.18 16.44
N PRO A 15 -2.79 11.13 15.57
CA PRO A 15 -4.13 11.70 15.55
C PRO A 15 -5.22 10.65 15.25
N ILE A 16 -4.84 9.54 14.61
CA ILE A 16 -5.78 8.52 14.13
C ILE A 16 -6.00 7.44 15.21
N SER A 17 -4.98 7.10 15.99
CA SER A 17 -5.06 6.03 17.00
C SER A 17 -5.10 6.55 18.44
N TYR A 18 -4.92 7.85 18.67
CA TYR A 18 -4.75 8.49 20.00
C TYR A 18 -3.69 7.78 20.87
N SER A 19 -2.81 6.99 20.25
CA SER A 19 -1.73 6.27 20.89
C SER A 19 -0.59 7.25 21.15
N ASN A 20 -0.21 7.41 22.42
CA ASN A 20 0.96 8.18 22.79
C ASN A 20 2.17 7.25 22.84
N ARG A 21 3.09 7.40 21.88
CA ARG A 21 4.42 6.78 21.98
C ARG A 21 5.41 7.83 22.48
N ARG A 22 6.22 7.46 23.47
CA ARG A 22 7.32 8.29 23.95
C ARG A 22 8.57 7.96 23.14
N LEU A 23 9.11 8.97 22.47
CA LEU A 23 10.44 8.90 21.87
C LEU A 23 11.33 9.81 22.69
N GLY A 24 12.43 9.26 23.19
CA GLY A 24 13.38 10.04 23.96
C GLY A 24 14.79 9.53 23.81
N VAL A 25 15.73 10.45 23.96
CA VAL A 25 17.16 10.18 23.88
C VAL A 25 17.78 10.46 25.24
N LYS A 26 18.57 9.50 25.73
CA LYS A 26 19.40 9.68 26.92
C LYS A 26 20.75 10.26 26.47
N VAL A 27 21.08 11.44 26.99
CA VAL A 27 22.32 12.15 26.67
C VAL A 27 23.19 12.20 27.91
N ILE A 28 24.45 11.79 27.76
CA ILE A 28 25.46 11.82 28.82
C ILE A 28 26.44 12.94 28.47
N ILE A 29 26.51 13.97 29.31
CA ILE A 29 27.29 15.20 29.06
C ILE A 29 28.52 15.23 29.97
N GLY A 30 29.67 15.62 29.38
CA GLY A 30 30.96 15.72 30.07
C GLY A 30 31.15 17.02 30.87
N GLU A 31 32.19 17.05 31.72
CA GLU A 31 32.57 18.25 32.48
C GLU A 31 33.03 19.37 31.51
N GLY A 32 32.25 20.45 31.39
CA GLY A 32 32.59 21.64 30.59
C GLY A 32 31.65 21.92 29.41
N GLU A 33 30.71 21.03 29.11
CA GLU A 33 29.70 21.23 28.05
C GLU A 33 28.46 21.95 28.58
N ASP A 34 27.88 22.86 27.78
CA ASP A 34 26.63 23.51 28.13
C ASP A 34 25.44 22.55 27.91
N TRP A 35 24.83 22.15 29.02
CA TRP A 35 23.66 21.28 29.04
C TRP A 35 22.49 21.83 28.22
N LYS A 36 22.37 23.16 28.10
CA LYS A 36 21.30 23.80 27.31
C LYS A 36 21.49 23.58 25.83
N GLU A 37 22.71 23.79 25.35
CA GLU A 37 23.04 23.63 23.92
C GLU A 37 22.85 22.17 23.50
N ALA A 38 23.32 21.23 24.33
CA ALA A 38 23.07 19.80 24.13
C ALA A 38 21.57 19.50 24.11
N PHE A 39 20.79 20.00 25.06
CA PHE A 39 19.34 19.79 25.10
C PHE A 39 18.65 20.26 23.80
N PHE A 40 18.94 21.48 23.34
CA PHE A 40 18.32 22.01 22.11
C PHE A 40 18.72 21.21 20.87
N LYS A 41 19.99 20.81 20.77
CA LYS A 41 20.47 19.98 19.66
C LYS A 41 19.72 18.64 19.60
N TYR A 42 19.68 17.92 20.71
CA TYR A 42 19.01 16.61 20.76
C TYR A 42 17.48 16.72 20.67
N ALA A 43 16.89 17.84 21.10
CA ALA A 43 15.46 18.11 20.89
C ALA A 43 15.12 18.25 19.40
N SER A 44 15.96 18.94 18.62
CA SER A 44 15.82 19.05 17.16
C SER A 44 16.05 17.70 16.47
N GLU A 45 17.06 16.94 16.88
CA GLU A 45 17.29 15.59 16.33
C GLU A 45 16.08 14.65 16.56
N ILE A 46 15.44 14.74 17.73
CA ILE A 46 14.21 13.97 18.02
C ILE A 46 13.07 14.40 17.10
N GLU A 47 12.91 15.68 16.77
CA GLU A 47 11.91 16.14 15.79
C GLU A 47 12.15 15.52 14.42
N THR A 48 13.40 15.53 13.94
CA THR A 48 13.76 14.90 12.66
C THR A 48 13.47 13.40 12.66
N LEU A 49 13.85 12.68 13.71
CA LEU A 49 13.56 11.25 13.85
C LEU A 49 12.06 10.94 13.88
N LEU A 50 11.26 11.82 14.49
CA LEU A 50 9.80 11.69 14.50
C LEU A 50 9.20 11.89 13.10
N GLU A 51 9.73 12.83 12.32
CA GLU A 51 9.32 13.05 10.94
C GLU A 51 9.69 11.88 10.04
N GLU A 52 10.92 11.37 10.15
CA GLU A 52 11.36 10.18 9.42
C GLU A 52 10.48 8.96 9.75
N ALA A 53 10.15 8.74 11.03
CA ALA A 53 9.27 7.66 11.44
C ALA A 53 7.86 7.78 10.83
N LYS A 54 7.32 9.00 10.70
CA LYS A 54 6.05 9.24 10.01
C LYS A 54 6.15 8.91 8.52
N ILE A 55 7.20 9.39 7.85
CA ILE A 55 7.43 9.13 6.41
C ILE A 55 7.54 7.63 6.13
N VAL A 56 8.25 6.88 6.98
CA VAL A 56 8.38 5.42 6.85
C VAL A 56 7.02 4.75 7.01
N LYS A 57 6.22 5.14 8.01
CA LYS A 57 4.87 4.59 8.21
C LYS A 57 3.96 4.86 7.01
N ASP A 58 3.99 6.09 6.47
CA ASP A 58 3.19 6.47 5.31
C ASP A 58 3.63 5.66 4.07
N LYS A 59 4.95 5.47 3.89
CA LYS A 59 5.50 4.63 2.83
C LYS A 59 5.00 3.18 2.95
N GLU A 60 5.03 2.58 4.13
CA GLU A 60 4.51 1.22 4.35
C GLU A 60 3.02 1.10 4.00
N GLN A 61 2.23 2.12 4.33
CA GLN A 61 0.80 2.15 3.97
C GLN A 61 0.61 2.24 2.45
N ILE A 62 1.38 3.09 1.77
CA ILE A 62 1.35 3.21 0.32
C ILE A 62 1.76 1.89 -0.35
N GLU A 63 2.82 1.23 0.13
CA GLU A 63 3.27 -0.06 -0.40
C GLU A 63 2.22 -1.16 -0.25
N LYS A 64 1.51 -1.21 0.88
CA LYS A 64 0.36 -2.12 1.07
C LYS A 64 -0.73 -1.83 0.05
N ARG A 65 -1.07 -0.55 -0.15
CA ARG A 65 -2.12 -0.15 -1.09
C ARG A 65 -1.76 -0.49 -2.54
N ILE A 66 -0.49 -0.36 -2.92
CA ILE A 66 0.01 -0.77 -4.25
C ILE A 66 -0.21 -2.26 -4.46
N LYS A 67 0.16 -3.10 -3.49
CA LYS A 67 -0.03 -4.56 -3.58
C LYS A 67 -1.50 -4.95 -3.74
N GLU A 68 -2.40 -4.30 -2.99
CA GLU A 68 -3.84 -4.50 -3.13
C GLU A 68 -4.33 -4.16 -4.54
N LEU A 69 -3.87 -3.03 -5.10
CA LEU A 69 -4.25 -2.60 -6.45
C LEU A 69 -3.71 -3.52 -7.54
N GLU A 70 -2.49 -4.04 -7.38
CA GLU A 70 -1.91 -5.03 -8.29
C GLU A 70 -2.72 -6.32 -8.34
N GLU A 71 -3.23 -6.77 -7.19
CA GLU A 71 -4.07 -7.96 -7.12
C GLU A 71 -5.42 -7.73 -7.81
N VAL A 72 -6.07 -6.59 -7.54
CA VAL A 72 -7.31 -6.20 -8.24
C VAL A 72 -7.09 -6.12 -9.75
N LYS A 73 -5.94 -5.59 -10.20
CA LYS A 73 -5.61 -5.53 -11.62
C LYS A 73 -5.52 -6.92 -12.26
N LYS A 74 -4.92 -7.90 -11.57
CA LYS A 74 -4.86 -9.29 -12.07
C LYS A 74 -6.25 -9.89 -12.20
N GLN A 75 -7.09 -9.73 -11.18
CA GLN A 75 -8.47 -10.24 -11.19
C GLN A 75 -9.27 -9.65 -12.36
N LEU A 76 -9.13 -8.34 -12.61
CA LEU A 76 -9.78 -7.69 -13.77
C LEU A 76 -9.30 -8.26 -15.11
N GLN A 77 -8.00 -8.53 -15.25
CA GLN A 77 -7.45 -9.13 -16.47
C GLN A 77 -7.94 -10.56 -16.70
N GLU A 78 -8.15 -11.33 -15.63
CA GLU A 78 -8.73 -12.67 -15.70
C GLU A 78 -10.20 -12.61 -16.12
N LEU A 79 -10.99 -11.75 -15.49
CA LEU A 79 -12.39 -11.51 -15.86
C LEU A 79 -12.53 -11.06 -17.32
N GLU A 80 -11.64 -10.19 -17.81
CA GLU A 80 -11.67 -9.75 -19.20
C GLU A 80 -11.44 -10.92 -20.18
N LYS A 81 -10.55 -11.85 -19.83
CA LYS A 81 -10.33 -13.07 -20.63
C LYS A 81 -11.54 -13.99 -20.61
N GLU A 82 -12.18 -14.16 -19.45
CA GLU A 82 -13.40 -14.95 -19.32
C GLU A 82 -14.54 -14.39 -20.16
N ILE A 83 -14.77 -13.07 -20.11
CA ILE A 83 -15.77 -12.38 -20.93
C ILE A 83 -15.50 -12.64 -22.42
N LYS A 84 -14.26 -12.44 -22.88
CA LYS A 84 -13.87 -12.71 -24.28
C LYS A 84 -14.12 -14.17 -24.69
N MET A 85 -13.90 -15.14 -23.79
CA MET A 85 -14.19 -16.54 -24.08
C MET A 85 -15.70 -16.81 -24.18
N LEU A 86 -16.50 -16.22 -23.30
CA LEU A 86 -17.96 -16.36 -23.33
C LEU A 86 -18.56 -15.73 -24.59
N GLU A 87 -18.07 -14.56 -25.01
CA GLU A 87 -18.47 -13.93 -26.27
C GLU A 87 -18.19 -14.83 -27.47
N LYS A 88 -16.97 -15.39 -27.55
CA LYS A 88 -16.60 -16.34 -28.62
C LYS A 88 -17.50 -17.58 -28.62
N LYS A 89 -17.81 -18.15 -27.45
CA LYS A 89 -18.74 -19.27 -27.34
C LYS A 89 -20.13 -18.91 -27.84
N GLY A 90 -20.66 -17.74 -27.47
CA GLY A 90 -21.96 -17.26 -27.93
C GLY A 90 -22.02 -17.09 -29.46
N ILE A 91 -20.96 -16.57 -30.08
CA ILE A 91 -20.84 -16.48 -31.54
C ILE A 91 -20.84 -17.87 -32.18
N LEU A 92 -20.05 -18.80 -31.63
CA LEU A 92 -19.96 -20.16 -32.16
C LEU A 92 -21.32 -20.88 -32.11
N THR A 93 -22.09 -20.72 -31.03
CA THR A 93 -23.43 -21.28 -30.91
C THR A 93 -24.36 -20.76 -32.00
N LYS A 94 -24.35 -19.45 -32.26
CA LYS A 94 -25.15 -18.85 -33.35
C LYS A 94 -24.75 -19.40 -34.72
N ILE A 95 -23.46 -19.56 -34.98
CA ILE A 95 -22.98 -20.15 -36.24
C ILE A 95 -23.47 -21.59 -36.39
N ILE A 96 -23.40 -22.40 -35.34
CA ILE A 96 -23.89 -23.79 -35.35
C ILE A 96 -25.40 -23.84 -35.65
N GLU A 97 -26.19 -22.95 -35.07
CA GLU A 97 -27.63 -22.86 -35.35
C GLU A 97 -27.91 -22.49 -36.80
N LEU A 98 -27.19 -21.51 -37.36
CA LEU A 98 -27.31 -21.12 -38.76
C LEU A 98 -26.95 -22.27 -39.70
N VAL A 99 -25.82 -22.95 -39.45
CA VAL A 99 -25.40 -24.12 -40.24
C VAL A 99 -26.46 -25.23 -40.19
N ARG A 100 -27.00 -25.55 -39.01
CA ARG A 100 -28.08 -26.54 -38.87
C ARG A 100 -29.36 -26.16 -39.60
N LYS A 101 -29.65 -24.86 -39.71
CA LYS A 101 -30.79 -24.38 -40.47
C LYS A 101 -30.56 -24.57 -41.97
N SER A 102 -29.41 -24.13 -42.48
CA SER A 102 -29.04 -24.29 -43.89
C SER A 102 -28.92 -25.75 -44.33
N VAL A 103 -28.45 -26.65 -43.46
CA VAL A 103 -28.42 -28.09 -43.75
C VAL A 103 -29.84 -28.65 -43.92
N ARG A 104 -30.77 -28.30 -43.03
CA ARG A 104 -32.18 -28.73 -43.16
C ARG A 104 -32.82 -28.19 -44.44
N GLU A 105 -32.59 -26.91 -44.73
CA GLU A 105 -33.08 -26.29 -45.97
C GLU A 105 -32.51 -26.97 -47.23
N ALA A 106 -31.28 -27.50 -47.18
CA ALA A 106 -30.67 -28.24 -48.28
C ALA A 106 -31.17 -29.70 -48.39
N GLU A 107 -31.49 -30.35 -47.26
CA GLU A 107 -32.09 -31.69 -47.24
C GLU A 107 -33.54 -31.67 -47.73
N ASP A 108 -34.28 -30.59 -47.48
CA ASP A 108 -35.65 -30.38 -47.97
C ASP A 108 -35.69 -29.96 -49.46
N TYR A 109 -34.54 -29.65 -50.05
CA TYR A 109 -34.39 -29.29 -51.47
C TYR A 109 -34.05 -30.54 -52.32
N ASP A 110 -35.04 -31.41 -52.53
CA ASP A 110 -34.97 -32.49 -53.52
C ASP A 110 -35.68 -32.02 -54.81
N PRO A 111 -34.97 -31.74 -55.92
CA PRO A 111 -35.53 -31.14 -57.14
C PRO A 111 -36.42 -32.06 -57.98
#